data_AF-A0A942GCK5-F1
#
_entry.id   AF-A0A942GCK5-F1
#
_cell.length_a   1.000
_cell.length_b   1.000
_cell.length_c   1.000
_cell.angle_alpha   90.00
_cell.angle_beta   90.00
_cell.angle_gamma   90.00
#
_symmetry.space_group_name_H-M   'P 1'
#
loop_
_entity.id
_entity.type
_entity.pdbx_description
1 polymer ?
#
loop_
_entity_poly.entity_id
_entity_poly.type
_entity_poly.pdbx_seq_one_letter_code
_entity_poly.pdbx_strand_id
1 'polypeptide(L)' 'IHAGMVVVADGTKEAEERLERVLTYDPGMGIVRHADAGYDLAIENAKKFDVKIPMIK' A
#
# COMPACT_ATOMS: atom_id res chain seq x y z
N ILE A 1 8.99 15.29 -8.38
CA ILE A 1 7.56 15.42 -8.02
C ILE A 1 7.30 14.48 -6.84
N HIS A 2 6.54 14.91 -5.83
CA HIS A 2 6.10 14.06 -4.71
C HIS A 2 4.60 14.28 -4.47
N ALA A 3 3.96 13.36 -3.75
CA ALA A 3 2.56 13.42 -3.37
C ALA A 3 2.41 13.23 -1.85
N GLY A 4 1.29 13.71 -1.30
CA GLY A 4 0.91 13.53 0.10
C GLY A 4 -0.56 13.15 0.21
N MET A 5 -0.91 12.47 1.29
CA MET A 5 -2.26 11.97 1.54
C MET A 5 -2.68 12.27 2.99
N VAL A 6 -3.95 12.61 3.19
CA VAL A 6 -4.58 12.80 4.51
C VAL A 6 -5.97 12.17 4.49
N VAL A 7 -6.33 11.42 5.54
CA VAL A 7 -7.66 10.85 5.76
C VAL A 7 -8.09 11.14 7.20
N VAL A 8 -9.37 11.43 7.42
CA VAL A 8 -9.93 11.77 8.73
C VAL A 8 -10.68 10.57 9.32
N ALA A 9 -10.43 10.28 10.59
CA ALA A 9 -11.18 9.31 11.38
C ALA A 9 -12.25 10.05 12.22
N ASP A 10 -13.43 10.23 11.65
CA ASP A 10 -14.56 10.94 12.30
C ASP A 10 -15.53 10.03 13.06
N GLY A 11 -15.26 8.72 13.10
CA GLY A 11 -16.08 7.72 13.80
C GLY A 11 -17.24 7.14 12.98
N THR A 12 -17.42 7.58 11.73
CA THR A 12 -18.44 7.04 10.82
C THR A 12 -18.04 5.68 10.22
N LYS A 13 -19.03 4.91 9.76
CA LYS A 13 -18.79 3.64 9.06
C LYS A 13 -18.16 3.85 7.68
N GLU A 14 -18.50 4.94 7.03
CA GLU A 14 -17.91 5.36 5.77
C GLU A 14 -16.43 5.72 5.93
N ALA A 15 -16.04 6.35 7.05
CA ALA A 15 -14.63 6.62 7.35
C ALA A 15 -13.85 5.34 7.64
N GLU A 16 -14.44 4.35 8.33
CA GLU A 16 -13.82 3.04 8.56
C GLU A 16 -13.40 2.38 7.23
N GLU A 17 -14.31 2.29 6.24
CA GLU A 17 -14.00 1.72 4.92
C GLU A 17 -12.91 2.50 4.17
N ARG A 18 -12.90 3.83 4.29
CA ARG A 18 -11.89 4.68 3.65
C ARG A 18 -10.52 4.51 4.30
N LEU A 19 -10.49 4.43 5.64
CA LEU A 19 -9.27 4.24 6.42
C LEU A 19 -8.62 2.89 6.09
N GLU A 20 -9.40 1.82 6.07
CA GLU A 20 -8.91 0.48 5.73
C GLU A 20 -8.23 0.50 4.35
N ARG A 21 -8.87 1.11 3.35
CA ARG A 21 -8.31 1.19 1.99
C ARG A 21 -7.07 2.08 1.95
N VAL A 22 -7.15 3.31 2.44
CA VAL A 22 -6.05 4.28 2.34
C VAL A 22 -4.80 3.77 3.07
N LEU A 23 -4.98 3.29 4.30
CA LEU A 23 -3.85 2.82 5.12
C LEU A 23 -3.29 1.47 4.66
N THR A 24 -4.00 0.75 3.79
CA THR A 24 -3.46 -0.45 3.12
C THR A 24 -2.72 -0.10 1.83
N TYR A 25 -3.33 0.71 0.96
CA TYR A 25 -2.81 0.94 -0.39
C TYR A 25 -1.73 2.01 -0.47
N ASP A 26 -1.74 3.03 0.39
CA ASP A 26 -0.70 4.08 0.40
C ASP A 26 0.70 3.51 0.73
N PRO A 27 0.90 2.76 1.85
CA PRO A 27 2.17 2.06 2.06
C PRO A 27 2.39 0.90 1.08
N GLY A 28 1.31 0.24 0.64
CA GLY A 28 1.37 -0.80 -0.40
C GLY A 28 2.04 -0.31 -1.68
N MET A 29 1.77 0.92 -2.10
CA MET A 29 2.45 1.56 -3.24
C MET A 29 3.97 1.67 -3.04
N GLY A 30 4.41 1.91 -1.81
CA GLY A 30 5.82 1.87 -1.44
C GLY A 30 6.44 0.50 -1.68
N ILE A 31 5.77 -0.58 -1.27
CA ILE A 31 6.20 -1.96 -1.52
C ILE A 31 6.27 -2.23 -3.01
N VAL A 32 5.21 -1.90 -3.76
CA VAL A 32 5.17 -2.08 -5.22
C VAL A 32 6.36 -1.40 -5.89
N ARG A 33 6.60 -0.12 -5.55
CA ARG A 33 7.67 0.67 -6.14
C ARG A 33 9.07 0.10 -5.88
N HIS A 34 9.34 -0.37 -4.66
CA HIS A 34 10.65 -0.94 -4.33
C HIS A 34 10.80 -2.36 -4.87
N ALA A 35 9.73 -3.15 -4.94
CA ALA A 35 9.77 -4.47 -5.56
C ALA A 35 10.04 -4.37 -7.06
N ASP A 36 9.41 -3.41 -7.76
CA ASP A 36 9.66 -3.12 -9.18
C ASP A 36 11.11 -2.67 -9.44
N ALA A 37 11.72 -1.95 -8.49
CA ALA A 37 13.13 -1.57 -8.54
C ALA A 37 14.10 -2.73 -8.22
N GLY A 38 13.62 -3.93 -7.88
CA GLY A 38 14.42 -5.13 -7.66
C GLY A 38 14.94 -5.31 -6.23
N TYR A 39 14.35 -4.66 -5.23
CA TYR A 39 14.75 -4.86 -3.83
C TYR A 39 14.16 -6.16 -3.27
N ASP A 40 15.02 -7.11 -2.89
CA ASP A 40 14.62 -8.43 -2.37
C ASP A 40 13.67 -8.34 -1.18
N LEU A 41 13.98 -7.47 -0.21
CA LEU A 41 13.14 -7.26 0.97
C LEU A 41 11.73 -6.77 0.60
N ALA A 42 11.59 -5.97 -0.47
CA ALA A 42 10.28 -5.50 -0.92
C ALA A 42 9.50 -6.62 -1.63
N ILE A 43 10.18 -7.48 -2.39
CA ILE A 43 9.59 -8.66 -3.02
C ILE A 43 9.10 -9.65 -1.95
N GLU A 44 9.89 -9.87 -0.90
CA GLU A 44 9.49 -10.69 0.25
C GLU A 44 8.28 -10.10 0.98
N ASN A 45 8.29 -8.79 1.23
CA ASN A 45 7.16 -8.10 1.86
C ASN A 45 5.90 -8.14 0.99
N ALA A 46 6.01 -8.04 -0.34
CA ALA A 46 4.88 -8.18 -1.24
C ALA A 46 4.20 -9.55 -1.07
N LYS A 47 4.99 -10.63 -0.94
CA LYS A 47 4.47 -11.98 -0.66
C LYS A 47 3.87 -12.10 0.74
N LYS A 48 4.54 -11.54 1.75
CA LYS A 48 4.11 -11.57 3.15
C LYS A 48 2.76 -10.87 3.37
N PHE A 49 2.53 -9.76 2.68
CA PHE A 49 1.34 -8.94 2.85
C PHE A 49 0.31 -9.11 1.71
N ASP A 50 0.46 -10.14 0.86
CA ASP A 50 -0.41 -10.43 -0.29
C ASP A 50 -0.63 -9.23 -1.24
N VAL A 51 0.43 -8.45 -1.47
CA VAL A 51 0.40 -7.32 -2.41
C VAL A 51 0.48 -7.86 -3.84
N LYS A 52 -0.57 -7.63 -4.62
CA LYS A 52 -0.67 -8.10 -6.01
C LYS A 52 0.13 -7.20 -6.95
N ILE A 53 1.22 -7.74 -7.50
CA ILE A 53 2.07 -7.04 -8.49
C ILE A 53 2.08 -7.87 -9.78
N PRO A 54 1.38 -7.47 -10.85
CA PRO A 54 1.19 -8.31 -12.06
C PRO A 54 2.48 -8.77 -12.74
N MET A 55 3.56 -7.99 -12.63
CA MET A 55 4.83 -8.25 -13.32
C MET A 55 5.81 -9.10 -12.50
N ILE A 56 5.53 -9.33 -11.21
CA ILE A 56 6.39 -10.07 -10.29
C ILE A 56 5.68 -11.39 -9.93
N LYS A 57 6.36 -12.52 -10.14
CA LYS A 57 5.84 -13.87 -9.84
C LYS A 57 6.02 -14.28 -8.37
#